data_AF-A0A958FSL5-F1
#
_entry.id   AF-A0A958FSL5-F1
#
_cell.length_a   1.000
_cell.length_b   1.000
_cell.length_c   1.000
_cell.angle_alpha   90.00
_cell.angle_beta   90.00
_cell.angle_gamma   90.00
#
_symmetry.space_group_name_H-M   'P 1'
#
loop_
_entity.id
_entity.type
_entity.pdbx_description
1 polymer ?
#
loop_
_entity_poly.entity_id
_entity_poly.type
_entity_poly.pdbx_seq_one_letter_code
_entity_poly.pdbx_strand_id
1 'polypeptide(L)'
;MQLPQPELEFHVSRKAREKYGFDETLFTIRGNVIFANFYAAQLFAQQINDKRPADKAASAAELNAMGLIHEILHNLIDMYRQTRNVNVFREALENLEQQFTRKEIDKTLEIFVEEFPPIDVHRKKITAKKYLQGATDGRENRQIALEEMMLLWLSNQNPAFAKYQELFDDTPLREATIYPKAMNSLNTFFDAQPLFGPAGKGMNLLQALLQPAKANPGSLIDQLNFLRETWGTQLSTLINIKWELLLGEAFTELWGVPGQDYGTRMLRAADFMEEETKMRFFPGPGKAETHTPEYVGAEYEPEAFSPDTHWMPRLVLIAKSTLVWLDQLSKTYKKEIKTLDQIPDAELDRLAAQGFTGLWLIGIWERSPASKTIKNWCGNPEAEASAYSLYDYVIAQELGGDPAYGNLRERAWQRGIRLASDMVPNHTGIVSNWVKAHPDWFVSLPYPPFPAYTYSGASLSDDPNIGIFLEDHYFERTDAAVTFKRIDYRTGDTRYIYHGNDGTSMPWNDTAQLDYTNPAVREAVIQTILEVARRFPIIRFDAAMTLAKRHYQRLWFPQPGTGGDIPSRAQFGLTKAEFDQKIPEEFWREVVDRVAKEVPDTLLLAEAFW
;
A
#
# COMPACT_ATOMS: atom_id res chain seq x y z
N MET A 1 -17.78 23.68 -8.32
CA MET A 1 -16.92 22.76 -9.09
C MET A 1 -17.24 21.38 -8.57
N GLN A 2 -18.00 20.58 -9.32
CA GLN A 2 -18.34 19.21 -8.91
C GLN A 2 -17.06 18.38 -9.02
N LEU A 3 -16.63 17.77 -7.91
CA LEU A 3 -15.53 16.81 -7.91
C LEU A 3 -15.88 15.67 -8.90
N PRO A 4 -14.91 15.13 -9.67
CA PRO A 4 -15.14 13.87 -10.38
C PRO A 4 -15.57 12.81 -9.37
N GLN A 5 -16.67 12.12 -9.66
CA GLN A 5 -17.16 11.03 -8.82
C GLN A 5 -16.22 9.83 -8.96
N PRO A 6 -15.83 9.16 -7.88
CA PRO A 6 -15.04 7.94 -7.99
C PRO A 6 -15.83 6.82 -8.68
N GLU A 7 -15.14 6.02 -9.49
CA GLU A 7 -15.73 5.09 -10.46
C GLU A 7 -15.52 3.64 -9.96
N LEU A 8 -16.36 3.13 -9.05
CA LEU A 8 -16.44 1.69 -8.70
C LEU A 8 -17.83 1.43 -8.16
N GLU A 9 -18.80 1.09 -9.00
CA GLU A 9 -20.22 1.09 -8.67
C GLU A 9 -20.78 -0.33 -8.53
N PHE A 10 -21.50 -0.69 -7.46
CA PHE A 10 -22.40 -1.87 -7.46
C PHE A 10 -23.65 -1.68 -6.59
N HIS A 11 -24.70 -2.43 -6.92
CA HIS A 11 -26.00 -2.33 -6.25
C HIS A 11 -25.98 -2.87 -4.83
N VAL A 12 -26.51 -2.08 -3.89
CA VAL A 12 -26.81 -2.52 -2.53
C VAL A 12 -28.27 -2.23 -2.18
N SER A 13 -28.99 -3.26 -1.78
CA SER A 13 -30.40 -3.22 -1.41
C SER A 13 -30.62 -2.30 -0.22
N ARG A 14 -31.77 -1.63 -0.17
CA ARG A 14 -32.21 -0.81 0.97
C ARG A 14 -32.07 -1.60 2.28
N LYS A 15 -32.52 -2.86 2.27
CA LYS A 15 -32.43 -3.77 3.41
C LYS A 15 -30.98 -3.97 3.87
N ALA A 16 -30.03 -4.15 2.95
CA ALA A 16 -28.61 -4.25 3.31
C ALA A 16 -28.04 -2.93 3.84
N ARG A 17 -28.39 -1.78 3.23
CA ARG A 17 -27.97 -0.46 3.74
C ARG A 17 -28.42 -0.21 5.16
N GLU A 18 -29.69 -0.51 5.44
CA GLU A 18 -30.28 -0.37 6.78
C GLU A 18 -29.69 -1.39 7.76
N LYS A 19 -29.52 -2.66 7.33
CA LYS A 19 -28.94 -3.72 8.16
C LYS A 19 -27.52 -3.37 8.60
N TYR A 20 -26.67 -2.94 7.68
CA TYR A 20 -25.24 -2.71 7.95
C TYR A 20 -24.93 -1.28 8.41
N GLY A 21 -25.79 -0.30 8.09
CA GLY A 21 -25.58 1.09 8.48
C GLY A 21 -24.45 1.74 7.67
N PHE A 22 -24.37 1.43 6.37
CA PHE A 22 -23.36 1.98 5.48
C PHE A 22 -23.42 3.51 5.43
N ASP A 23 -22.26 4.15 5.33
CA ASP A 23 -22.20 5.61 5.16
C ASP A 23 -22.81 6.00 3.81
N GLU A 24 -23.74 6.95 3.84
CA GLU A 24 -24.45 7.42 2.65
C GLU A 24 -23.52 8.09 1.61
N THR A 25 -22.35 8.59 2.03
CA THR A 25 -21.33 9.16 1.13
C THR A 25 -20.67 8.11 0.24
N LEU A 26 -20.80 6.83 0.60
CA LEU A 26 -20.36 5.72 -0.23
C LEU A 26 -21.31 5.47 -1.40
N PHE A 27 -22.42 6.20 -1.57
CA PHE A 27 -23.39 5.92 -2.63
C PHE A 27 -23.45 7.03 -3.70
N THR A 28 -23.51 6.63 -4.98
CA THR A 28 -23.76 7.55 -6.09
C THR A 28 -25.17 8.14 -6.02
N ILE A 29 -25.43 9.15 -6.85
CA ILE A 29 -26.78 9.68 -7.08
C ILE A 29 -27.73 8.55 -7.53
N ARG A 30 -27.24 7.58 -8.31
CA ARG A 30 -28.00 6.41 -8.80
C ARG A 30 -28.21 5.35 -7.71
N GLY A 31 -27.49 5.44 -6.59
CA GLY A 31 -27.62 4.54 -5.45
C GLY A 31 -26.65 3.36 -5.47
N ASN A 32 -25.60 3.39 -6.29
CA ASN A 32 -24.57 2.35 -6.32
C ASN A 32 -23.49 2.67 -5.28
N VAL A 33 -22.88 1.65 -4.63
CA VAL A 33 -21.72 1.87 -3.75
C VAL A 33 -20.53 2.26 -4.58
N ILE A 34 -19.79 3.29 -4.16
CA ILE A 34 -18.53 3.78 -4.71
C ILE A 34 -17.39 3.36 -3.78
N PHE A 35 -16.42 2.61 -4.30
CA PHE A 35 -15.13 2.48 -3.64
C PHE A 35 -14.13 3.47 -4.24
N ALA A 36 -13.81 4.54 -3.50
CA ALA A 36 -12.80 5.51 -3.95
C ALA A 36 -11.37 4.94 -3.93
N ASN A 37 -11.12 3.96 -3.05
CA ASN A 37 -9.84 3.25 -2.88
C ASN A 37 -10.07 1.93 -2.14
N PHE A 38 -9.03 1.12 -1.96
CA PHE A 38 -9.14 -0.16 -1.24
C PHE A 38 -9.48 0.01 0.25
N TYR A 39 -9.05 1.11 0.89
CA TYR A 39 -9.43 1.40 2.27
C TYR A 39 -10.95 1.57 2.44
N ALA A 40 -11.63 2.20 1.48
CA ALA A 40 -13.09 2.27 1.46
C ALA A 40 -13.74 0.87 1.38
N ALA A 41 -13.15 -0.05 0.59
CA ALA A 41 -13.60 -1.44 0.53
C ALA A 41 -13.36 -2.18 1.85
N GLN A 42 -12.23 -1.93 2.53
CA GLN A 42 -11.94 -2.49 3.85
C GLN A 42 -12.93 -1.99 4.91
N LEU A 43 -13.24 -0.69 4.93
CA LEU A 43 -14.26 -0.13 5.84
C LEU A 43 -15.64 -0.74 5.59
N PHE A 44 -16.03 -0.88 4.32
CA PHE A 44 -17.30 -1.48 3.94
C PHE A 44 -17.38 -2.96 4.35
N ALA A 45 -16.29 -3.72 4.15
CA ALA A 45 -16.17 -5.10 4.60
C ALA A 45 -16.24 -5.19 6.14
N GLN A 46 -15.58 -4.29 6.85
CA GLN A 46 -15.63 -4.22 8.32
C GLN A 46 -17.06 -4.01 8.83
N GLN A 47 -17.81 -3.06 8.25
CA GLN A 47 -19.22 -2.81 8.62
C GLN A 47 -20.12 -4.03 8.40
N ILE A 48 -19.80 -4.87 7.40
CA ILE A 48 -20.47 -6.15 7.20
C ILE A 48 -20.04 -7.17 8.27
N ASN A 49 -18.74 -7.27 8.52
CA ASN A 49 -18.12 -8.25 9.43
C ASN A 49 -18.49 -8.02 10.89
N ASP A 50 -18.73 -6.77 11.30
CA ASP A 50 -19.26 -6.44 12.63
C ASP A 50 -20.64 -7.07 12.90
N LYS A 51 -21.35 -7.47 11.84
CA LYS A 51 -22.70 -8.07 11.91
C LYS A 51 -22.77 -9.47 11.31
N ARG A 52 -21.67 -10.01 10.78
CA ARG A 52 -21.56 -11.37 10.25
C ARG A 52 -20.73 -12.23 11.21
N PRO A 53 -21.00 -13.54 11.31
CA PRO A 53 -20.11 -14.44 12.01
C PRO A 53 -18.79 -14.60 11.26
N ALA A 54 -17.70 -14.91 11.97
CA ALA A 54 -16.35 -14.95 11.42
C ALA A 54 -16.15 -15.96 10.27
N ASP A 55 -16.88 -17.08 10.29
CA ASP A 55 -16.89 -18.10 9.23
C ASP A 55 -17.53 -17.62 7.92
N LYS A 56 -18.20 -16.46 7.94
CA LYS A 56 -18.84 -15.81 6.80
C LYS A 56 -18.33 -14.38 6.58
N ALA A 57 -17.10 -14.09 7.01
CA ALA A 57 -16.51 -12.78 6.84
C ALA A 57 -16.48 -12.36 5.36
N ALA A 58 -16.95 -11.14 5.10
CA ALA A 58 -16.73 -10.40 3.88
C ALA A 58 -15.23 -10.13 3.69
N SER A 59 -14.75 -10.36 2.48
CA SER A 59 -13.42 -9.97 2.02
C SER A 59 -13.52 -8.60 1.35
N ALA A 60 -12.62 -7.71 1.74
CA ALA A 60 -12.54 -6.38 1.15
C ALA A 60 -12.13 -6.44 -0.33
N ALA A 61 -11.24 -7.39 -0.66
CA ALA A 61 -10.76 -7.55 -2.02
C ALA A 61 -11.84 -8.14 -2.96
N GLU A 62 -12.63 -9.12 -2.49
CA GLU A 62 -13.77 -9.64 -3.25
C GLU A 62 -14.83 -8.55 -3.51
N LEU A 63 -15.15 -7.74 -2.50
CA LEU A 63 -16.09 -6.61 -2.65
C LEU A 63 -15.58 -5.56 -3.64
N ASN A 64 -14.28 -5.23 -3.58
CA ASN A 64 -13.65 -4.32 -4.53
C ASN A 64 -13.71 -4.89 -5.97
N ALA A 65 -13.38 -6.17 -6.14
CA ALA A 65 -13.42 -6.85 -7.43
C ALA A 65 -14.85 -6.89 -8.01
N MET A 66 -15.87 -7.15 -7.19
CA MET A 66 -17.28 -7.07 -7.61
C MET A 66 -17.65 -5.68 -8.11
N GLY A 67 -17.27 -4.62 -7.38
CA GLY A 67 -17.47 -3.23 -7.80
C GLY A 67 -16.80 -2.91 -9.13
N LEU A 68 -15.57 -3.40 -9.32
CA LEU A 68 -14.81 -3.20 -10.56
C LEU A 68 -15.45 -3.93 -11.74
N ILE A 69 -15.88 -5.17 -11.56
CA ILE A 69 -16.61 -5.93 -12.59
C ILE A 69 -17.87 -5.15 -12.99
N HIS A 70 -18.67 -4.74 -12.02
CA HIS A 70 -19.94 -4.05 -12.27
C HIS A 70 -19.74 -2.71 -13.01
N GLU A 71 -18.72 -1.94 -12.65
CA GLU A 71 -18.31 -0.72 -13.37
C GLU A 71 -17.88 -1.00 -14.82
N ILE A 72 -17.08 -2.05 -15.05
CA ILE A 72 -16.69 -2.46 -16.41
C ILE A 72 -17.93 -2.82 -17.23
N LEU A 73 -18.90 -3.51 -16.63
CA LEU A 73 -20.16 -3.85 -17.31
C LEU A 73 -20.96 -2.60 -17.71
N HIS A 74 -21.05 -1.58 -16.85
CA HIS A 74 -21.63 -0.28 -17.23
C HIS A 74 -20.90 0.36 -18.41
N ASN A 75 -19.56 0.35 -18.40
CA ASN A 75 -18.78 0.90 -19.50
C ASN A 75 -19.00 0.15 -20.81
N LEU A 76 -19.17 -1.18 -20.77
CA LEU A 76 -19.54 -1.97 -21.94
C LEU A 76 -20.93 -1.61 -22.46
N ILE A 77 -21.90 -1.36 -21.58
CA ILE A 77 -23.23 -0.88 -21.94
C ILE A 77 -23.15 0.50 -22.58
N ASP A 78 -22.41 1.44 -21.99
CA ASP A 78 -22.26 2.78 -22.55
C ASP A 78 -21.53 2.77 -23.90
N MET A 79 -20.52 1.92 -24.05
CA MET A 79 -19.84 1.70 -25.33
C MET A 79 -20.81 1.16 -26.39
N TYR A 80 -21.67 0.19 -26.02
CA TYR A 80 -22.72 -0.30 -26.90
C TYR A 80 -23.65 0.83 -27.33
N ARG A 81 -24.11 1.65 -26.38
CA ARG A 81 -25.01 2.77 -26.66
C ARG A 81 -24.39 3.77 -27.63
N GLN A 82 -23.13 4.13 -27.42
CA GLN A 82 -22.45 5.14 -28.24
C GLN A 82 -22.10 4.63 -29.64
N THR A 83 -21.72 3.36 -29.76
CA THR A 83 -21.16 2.81 -31.01
C THR A 83 -22.15 2.02 -31.85
N ARG A 84 -23.23 1.50 -31.25
CA ARG A 84 -24.20 0.62 -31.91
C ARG A 84 -25.61 1.19 -31.91
N ASN A 85 -26.14 1.57 -30.75
CA ASN A 85 -27.51 2.08 -30.65
C ASN A 85 -27.72 3.01 -29.43
N VAL A 86 -27.76 4.32 -29.67
CA VAL A 86 -27.91 5.34 -28.63
C VAL A 86 -29.25 5.26 -27.89
N ASN A 87 -30.27 4.71 -28.55
CA ASN A 87 -31.65 4.62 -28.05
C ASN A 87 -32.00 3.22 -27.52
N VAL A 88 -31.03 2.31 -27.39
CA VAL A 88 -31.30 0.88 -27.10
C VAL A 88 -32.20 0.65 -25.88
N PHE A 89 -32.04 1.40 -24.79
CA PHE A 89 -32.90 1.24 -23.60
C PHE A 89 -34.27 1.88 -23.74
N ARG A 90 -34.41 2.90 -24.59
CA ARG A 90 -35.72 3.44 -24.96
C ARG A 90 -36.48 2.41 -25.79
N GLU A 91 -35.82 1.85 -26.80
CA GLU A 91 -36.39 0.80 -27.66
C GLU A 91 -36.67 -0.49 -26.87
N ALA A 92 -35.85 -0.83 -25.88
CA ALA A 92 -36.09 -1.95 -24.97
C ALA A 92 -37.36 -1.74 -24.12
N LEU A 93 -37.57 -0.53 -23.59
CA LEU A 93 -38.81 -0.19 -22.87
C LEU A 93 -40.02 -0.27 -23.82
N GLU A 94 -39.92 0.27 -25.02
CA GLU A 94 -40.98 0.19 -26.04
C GLU A 94 -41.30 -1.27 -26.40
N ASN A 95 -40.29 -2.14 -26.50
CA ASN A 95 -40.47 -3.56 -26.76
C ASN A 95 -41.20 -4.27 -25.60
N LEU A 96 -40.89 -3.93 -24.36
CA LEU A 96 -41.60 -4.45 -23.19
C LEU A 96 -43.06 -3.96 -23.18
N GLU A 97 -43.32 -2.72 -23.55
CA GLU A 97 -44.67 -2.14 -23.63
C GLU A 97 -45.56 -2.78 -24.72
N GLN A 98 -44.96 -3.46 -25.70
CA GLN A 98 -45.71 -4.27 -26.69
C GLN A 98 -46.14 -5.63 -26.14
N GLN A 99 -45.43 -6.16 -25.13
CA GLN A 99 -45.64 -7.51 -24.59
C GLN A 99 -46.37 -7.51 -23.24
N PHE A 100 -46.22 -6.44 -22.46
CA PHE A 100 -46.79 -6.30 -21.12
C PHE A 100 -47.53 -4.97 -20.98
N THR A 101 -48.44 -4.88 -20.01
CA THR A 101 -49.15 -3.62 -19.79
C THR A 101 -48.23 -2.59 -19.14
N ARG A 102 -48.43 -1.31 -19.48
CA ARG A 102 -47.68 -0.20 -18.85
C ARG A 102 -47.77 -0.21 -17.33
N LYS A 103 -48.90 -0.64 -16.77
CA LYS A 103 -49.09 -0.76 -15.31
C LYS A 103 -48.17 -1.81 -14.69
N GLU A 104 -47.95 -2.94 -15.37
CA GLU A 104 -47.04 -3.99 -14.90
C GLU A 104 -45.58 -3.54 -14.97
N ILE A 105 -45.19 -2.85 -16.04
CA ILE A 105 -43.83 -2.29 -16.22
C ILE A 105 -43.56 -1.22 -15.17
N ASP A 106 -44.48 -0.26 -15.01
CA ASP A 106 -44.35 0.83 -14.04
C ASP A 106 -44.23 0.28 -12.61
N LYS A 107 -45.06 -0.72 -12.25
CA LYS A 107 -44.97 -1.41 -10.95
C LYS A 107 -43.60 -2.07 -10.76
N THR A 108 -43.06 -2.70 -11.81
CA THR A 108 -41.76 -3.39 -11.74
C THR A 108 -40.62 -2.40 -11.52
N LEU A 109 -40.58 -1.31 -12.29
CA LEU A 109 -39.58 -0.26 -12.13
C LEU A 109 -39.71 0.46 -10.78
N GLU A 110 -40.93 0.70 -10.30
CA GLU A 110 -41.17 1.35 -9.01
C GLU A 110 -40.64 0.50 -7.85
N ILE A 111 -40.97 -0.81 -7.82
CA ILE A 111 -40.44 -1.73 -6.81
C ILE A 111 -38.92 -1.83 -6.89
N PHE A 112 -38.34 -1.86 -8.10
CA PHE A 112 -36.88 -1.86 -8.25
C PHE A 112 -36.25 -0.62 -7.60
N VAL A 113 -36.78 0.58 -7.87
CA VAL A 113 -36.30 1.84 -7.29
C VAL A 113 -36.59 1.93 -5.78
N GLU A 114 -37.58 1.22 -5.25
CA GLU A 114 -37.82 1.15 -3.80
C GLU A 114 -36.81 0.25 -3.09
N GLU A 115 -36.51 -0.92 -3.66
CA GLU A 115 -35.58 -1.92 -3.15
C GLU A 115 -34.11 -1.52 -3.35
N PHE A 116 -33.79 -0.86 -4.46
CA PHE A 116 -32.46 -0.38 -4.83
C PHE A 116 -32.49 1.15 -5.06
N PRO A 117 -32.69 1.94 -3.99
CA PRO A 117 -33.02 3.34 -4.15
C PRO A 117 -31.80 4.22 -4.51
N PRO A 118 -31.96 5.13 -5.49
CA PRO A 118 -31.16 6.34 -5.60
C PRO A 118 -31.12 7.10 -4.26
N ILE A 119 -30.05 7.87 -4.01
CA ILE A 119 -29.83 8.51 -2.71
C ILE A 119 -31.02 9.35 -2.23
N ASP A 120 -31.66 10.09 -3.14
CA ASP A 120 -32.78 10.97 -2.80
C ASP A 120 -34.09 10.21 -2.55
N VAL A 121 -34.26 9.02 -3.15
CA VAL A 121 -35.35 8.09 -2.83
C VAL A 121 -35.09 7.39 -1.50
N HIS A 122 -33.84 7.03 -1.22
CA HIS A 122 -33.44 6.43 0.06
C HIS A 122 -33.73 7.38 1.22
N ARG A 123 -33.31 8.64 1.08
CA ARG A 123 -33.54 9.76 2.02
C ARG A 123 -34.99 10.27 2.07
N LYS A 124 -35.91 9.65 1.32
CA LYS A 124 -37.32 10.02 1.25
C LYS A 124 -37.57 11.47 0.81
N LYS A 125 -36.64 12.09 0.07
CA LYS A 125 -36.81 13.44 -0.50
C LYS A 125 -37.77 13.43 -1.70
N ILE A 126 -37.71 12.36 -2.48
CA ILE A 126 -38.63 12.09 -3.60
C ILE A 126 -39.12 10.65 -3.51
N THR A 127 -40.31 10.37 -4.04
CA THR A 127 -40.83 9.01 -4.15
C THR A 127 -40.22 8.30 -5.35
N ALA A 128 -40.19 6.95 -5.33
CA ALA A 128 -39.75 6.15 -6.48
C ALA A 128 -40.52 6.51 -7.76
N LYS A 129 -41.85 6.66 -7.65
CA LYS A 129 -42.71 7.14 -8.74
C LYS A 129 -42.30 8.50 -9.29
N LYS A 130 -41.96 9.47 -8.43
CA LYS A 130 -41.52 10.81 -8.86
C LYS A 130 -40.14 10.76 -9.50
N TYR A 131 -39.23 9.92 -8.96
CA TYR A 131 -37.93 9.67 -9.58
C TYR A 131 -38.09 9.14 -11.01
N LEU A 132 -38.92 8.12 -11.23
CA LEU A 132 -39.14 7.52 -12.56
C LEU A 132 -39.76 8.47 -13.59
N GLN A 133 -40.41 9.55 -13.16
CA GLN A 133 -40.95 10.59 -14.06
C GLN A 133 -39.90 11.63 -14.48
N GLY A 134 -38.72 11.62 -13.84
CA GLY A 134 -37.63 12.55 -14.09
C GLY A 134 -36.59 12.04 -15.09
N ALA A 135 -35.52 12.81 -15.19
CA ALA A 135 -34.32 12.48 -15.95
C ALA A 135 -33.07 12.81 -15.14
N THR A 136 -32.02 12.03 -15.33
CA THR A 136 -30.69 12.21 -14.73
C THR A 136 -29.67 12.19 -15.86
N ASP A 137 -28.75 13.16 -15.89
CA ASP A 137 -27.72 13.30 -16.94
C ASP A 137 -28.29 13.26 -18.38
N GLY A 138 -29.46 13.87 -18.58
CA GLY A 138 -30.13 13.92 -19.89
C GLY A 138 -30.79 12.60 -20.34
N ARG A 139 -30.79 11.55 -19.49
CA ARG A 139 -31.48 10.28 -19.72
C ARG A 139 -32.71 10.16 -18.84
N GLU A 140 -33.81 9.62 -19.39
CA GLU A 140 -35.00 9.33 -18.60
C GLU A 140 -34.70 8.30 -17.52
N ASN A 141 -35.17 8.54 -16.29
CA ASN A 141 -34.90 7.68 -15.16
C ASN A 141 -35.47 6.27 -15.32
N ARG A 142 -36.49 6.08 -16.16
CA ARG A 142 -36.99 4.74 -16.55
C ARG A 142 -35.94 3.94 -17.31
N GLN A 143 -35.20 4.57 -18.22
CA GLN A 143 -34.17 3.92 -19.01
C GLN A 143 -32.97 3.55 -18.12
N ILE A 144 -32.62 4.44 -17.20
CA ILE A 144 -31.59 4.17 -16.17
C ILE A 144 -32.07 2.99 -15.32
N ALA A 145 -33.27 3.04 -14.75
CA ALA A 145 -33.80 1.96 -13.92
C ALA A 145 -33.85 0.60 -14.67
N LEU A 146 -34.16 0.58 -15.97
CA LEU A 146 -34.12 -0.66 -16.76
C LEU A 146 -32.69 -1.20 -16.93
N GLU A 147 -31.73 -0.34 -17.20
CA GLU A 147 -30.30 -0.70 -17.29
C GLU A 147 -29.78 -1.27 -15.96
N GLU A 148 -30.03 -0.56 -14.86
CA GLU A 148 -29.61 -0.95 -13.52
C GLU A 148 -30.28 -2.28 -13.09
N MET A 149 -31.57 -2.45 -13.38
CA MET A 149 -32.31 -3.69 -13.12
C MET A 149 -31.78 -4.87 -13.95
N MET A 150 -31.29 -4.62 -15.16
CA MET A 150 -30.62 -5.62 -15.98
C MET A 150 -29.28 -6.05 -15.35
N LEU A 151 -28.50 -5.11 -14.81
CA LEU A 151 -27.25 -5.43 -14.10
C LEU A 151 -27.49 -6.15 -12.76
N LEU A 152 -28.58 -5.83 -12.07
CA LEU A 152 -29.05 -6.60 -10.91
C LEU A 152 -29.33 -8.07 -11.28
N TRP A 153 -30.03 -8.29 -12.40
CA TRP A 153 -30.29 -9.63 -12.92
C TRP A 153 -28.98 -10.38 -13.23
N LEU A 154 -28.01 -9.71 -13.87
CA LEU A 154 -26.70 -10.29 -14.15
C LEU A 154 -25.92 -10.63 -12.89
N SER A 155 -25.96 -9.76 -11.87
CA SER A 155 -25.32 -9.98 -10.57
C SER A 155 -25.87 -11.22 -9.87
N ASN A 156 -27.19 -11.44 -9.92
CA ASN A 156 -27.84 -12.63 -9.39
C ASN A 156 -27.58 -13.91 -10.20
N GLN A 157 -27.08 -13.81 -11.43
CA GLN A 157 -26.65 -14.95 -12.23
C GLN A 157 -25.17 -15.30 -12.06
N ASN A 158 -24.38 -14.43 -11.43
CA ASN A 158 -22.94 -14.65 -11.26
C ASN A 158 -22.65 -15.50 -10.02
N PRO A 159 -22.20 -16.77 -10.16
CA PRO A 159 -22.02 -17.64 -9.00
C PRO A 159 -20.91 -17.14 -8.06
N ALA A 160 -19.91 -16.41 -8.57
CA ALA A 160 -18.85 -15.81 -7.78
C ALA A 160 -19.36 -14.70 -6.83
N PHE A 161 -20.54 -14.14 -7.12
CA PHE A 161 -21.14 -13.10 -6.27
C PHE A 161 -21.96 -13.70 -5.12
N ALA A 162 -22.26 -15.02 -5.14
CA ALA A 162 -23.25 -15.65 -4.25
C ALA A 162 -22.99 -15.44 -2.75
N LYS A 163 -21.72 -15.31 -2.33
CA LYS A 163 -21.33 -14.99 -0.94
C LYS A 163 -21.91 -13.67 -0.43
N TYR A 164 -22.25 -12.76 -1.33
CA TYR A 164 -22.73 -11.41 -1.04
C TYR A 164 -24.18 -11.19 -1.49
N GLN A 165 -24.95 -12.25 -1.72
CA GLN A 165 -26.30 -12.19 -2.27
C GLN A 165 -27.21 -11.25 -1.49
N GLU A 166 -27.04 -11.08 -0.17
CA GLU A 166 -27.89 -10.15 0.59
C GLU A 166 -27.76 -8.68 0.15
N LEU A 167 -26.66 -8.31 -0.52
CA LEU A 167 -26.43 -6.97 -1.03
C LEU A 167 -27.31 -6.72 -2.27
N PHE A 168 -27.61 -7.73 -3.07
CA PHE A 168 -28.29 -7.58 -4.36
C PHE A 168 -29.43 -8.59 -4.56
N ASP A 169 -30.06 -9.04 -3.47
CA ASP A 169 -31.18 -9.99 -3.52
C ASP A 169 -32.38 -9.43 -4.32
N ASP A 170 -32.71 -10.12 -5.41
CA ASP A 170 -33.80 -9.75 -6.33
C ASP A 170 -35.12 -10.51 -6.05
N THR A 171 -35.19 -11.29 -4.97
CA THR A 171 -36.39 -12.06 -4.58
C THR A 171 -37.67 -11.21 -4.54
N PRO A 172 -37.68 -9.99 -3.94
CA PRO A 172 -38.88 -9.14 -3.94
C PRO A 172 -39.40 -8.82 -5.34
N LEU A 173 -38.50 -8.61 -6.31
CA LEU A 173 -38.86 -8.36 -7.70
C LEU A 173 -39.42 -9.61 -8.36
N ARG A 174 -38.79 -10.77 -8.15
CA ARG A 174 -39.21 -12.05 -8.74
C ARG A 174 -40.63 -12.45 -8.32
N GLU A 175 -40.96 -12.24 -7.05
CA GLU A 175 -42.24 -12.66 -6.48
C GLU A 175 -43.37 -11.66 -6.76
N ALA A 176 -43.09 -10.36 -6.76
CA ALA A 176 -44.12 -9.32 -6.80
C ALA A 176 -44.43 -8.75 -8.19
N THR A 177 -43.61 -9.05 -9.22
CA THR A 177 -43.60 -8.30 -10.49
C THR A 177 -43.43 -9.18 -11.73
N ILE A 178 -43.44 -8.57 -12.92
CA ILE A 178 -43.15 -9.26 -14.19
C ILE A 178 -41.64 -9.43 -14.44
N TYR A 179 -40.77 -9.05 -13.49
CA TYR A 179 -39.32 -9.01 -13.64
C TYR A 179 -38.69 -10.23 -14.35
N PRO A 180 -38.95 -11.50 -13.99
CA PRO A 180 -38.37 -12.63 -14.73
C PRO A 180 -38.82 -12.71 -16.19
N LYS A 181 -40.09 -12.37 -16.48
CA LYS A 181 -40.64 -12.35 -17.83
C LYS A 181 -40.05 -11.18 -18.64
N ALA A 182 -39.88 -10.03 -17.99
CA ALA A 182 -39.25 -8.85 -18.60
C ALA A 182 -37.78 -9.13 -18.95
N MET A 183 -37.00 -9.75 -18.06
CA MET A 183 -35.60 -10.10 -18.34
C MET A 183 -35.46 -11.11 -19.48
N ASN A 184 -36.35 -12.11 -19.54
CA ASN A 184 -36.39 -13.04 -20.68
C ASN A 184 -36.75 -12.33 -22.00
N SER A 185 -37.69 -11.39 -21.95
CA SER A 185 -38.08 -10.57 -23.11
C SER A 185 -36.92 -9.69 -23.59
N LEU A 186 -36.18 -9.07 -22.66
CA LEU A 186 -34.96 -8.32 -22.98
C LEU A 186 -33.90 -9.21 -23.66
N ASN A 187 -33.74 -10.46 -23.22
CA ASN A 187 -32.82 -11.39 -23.88
C ASN A 187 -33.18 -11.60 -25.36
N THR A 188 -34.46 -11.79 -25.67
CA THR A 188 -34.94 -11.88 -27.06
C THR A 188 -34.83 -10.55 -27.81
N PHE A 189 -35.06 -9.40 -27.15
CA PHE A 189 -34.87 -8.09 -27.75
C PHE A 189 -33.42 -7.89 -28.22
N PHE A 190 -32.44 -8.19 -27.35
CA PHE A 190 -31.02 -8.01 -27.68
C PHE A 190 -30.52 -8.96 -28.78
N ASP A 191 -31.16 -10.12 -29.00
CA ASP A 191 -30.86 -10.98 -30.15
C ASP A 191 -31.13 -10.31 -31.51
N ALA A 192 -32.08 -9.37 -31.55
CA ALA A 192 -32.41 -8.60 -32.75
C ALA A 192 -31.59 -7.29 -32.90
N GLN A 193 -30.75 -6.96 -31.93
CA GLN A 193 -29.97 -5.73 -31.92
C GLN A 193 -28.58 -5.93 -32.58
N PRO A 194 -27.90 -4.85 -33.01
CA PRO A 194 -26.56 -4.95 -33.59
C PRO A 194 -25.58 -5.69 -32.67
N LEU A 195 -24.78 -6.58 -33.25
CA LEU A 195 -23.77 -7.34 -32.51
C LEU A 195 -22.70 -6.41 -31.91
N PHE A 196 -22.17 -6.83 -30.76
CA PHE A 196 -21.16 -6.14 -29.96
C PHE A 196 -20.14 -7.16 -29.45
N GLY A 197 -18.90 -6.74 -29.28
CA GLY A 197 -17.82 -7.66 -28.95
C GLY A 197 -16.47 -7.25 -29.51
N PRO A 198 -15.39 -7.88 -29.03
CA PRO A 198 -14.06 -7.72 -29.60
C PRO A 198 -14.02 -8.15 -31.08
N ALA A 199 -13.05 -7.63 -31.82
CA ALA A 199 -12.94 -7.84 -33.26
C ALA A 199 -13.03 -9.34 -33.63
N GLY A 200 -14.01 -9.69 -34.48
CA GLY A 200 -14.24 -11.06 -34.95
C GLY A 200 -15.13 -11.95 -34.06
N LYS A 201 -15.61 -11.47 -32.91
CA LYS A 201 -16.48 -12.23 -31.98
C LYS A 201 -17.74 -11.42 -31.60
N GLY A 202 -18.53 -11.02 -32.60
CA GLY A 202 -19.78 -10.29 -32.37
C GLY A 202 -20.83 -11.18 -31.67
N MET A 203 -21.40 -10.69 -30.58
CA MET A 203 -22.48 -11.32 -29.82
C MET A 203 -23.52 -10.28 -29.39
N ASN A 204 -24.65 -10.70 -28.83
CA ASN A 204 -25.60 -9.72 -28.30
C ASN A 204 -25.06 -9.08 -27.00
N LEU A 205 -25.60 -7.90 -26.62
CA LEU A 205 -25.09 -7.16 -25.45
C LEU A 205 -25.16 -8.00 -24.16
N LEU A 206 -26.28 -8.67 -23.89
CA LEU A 206 -26.44 -9.50 -22.69
C LEU A 206 -25.46 -10.67 -22.63
N GLN A 207 -25.17 -11.29 -23.77
CA GLN A 207 -24.17 -12.35 -23.89
C GLN A 207 -22.77 -11.81 -23.58
N ALA A 208 -22.43 -10.62 -24.08
CA ALA A 208 -21.16 -9.96 -23.78
C ALA A 208 -21.02 -9.68 -22.27
N LEU A 209 -22.07 -9.18 -21.62
CA LEU A 209 -22.05 -8.87 -20.18
C LEU A 209 -22.00 -10.13 -19.29
N LEU A 210 -22.61 -11.24 -19.71
CA LEU A 210 -22.56 -12.53 -19.00
C LEU A 210 -21.25 -13.29 -19.21
N GLN A 211 -20.45 -12.93 -20.21
CA GLN A 211 -19.30 -13.72 -20.62
C GLN A 211 -18.27 -13.95 -19.50
N PRO A 212 -17.90 -12.96 -18.66
CA PRO A 212 -16.97 -13.18 -17.57
C PRO A 212 -17.47 -14.24 -16.59
N ALA A 213 -18.72 -14.11 -16.13
CA ALA A 213 -19.33 -15.04 -15.19
C ALA A 213 -19.50 -16.45 -15.79
N LYS A 214 -19.71 -16.57 -17.11
CA LYS A 214 -19.78 -17.87 -17.79
C LYS A 214 -18.42 -18.52 -17.97
N ALA A 215 -17.39 -17.74 -18.29
CA ALA A 215 -16.04 -18.25 -18.48
C ALA A 215 -15.44 -18.71 -17.14
N ASN A 216 -15.65 -17.92 -16.08
CA ASN A 216 -15.02 -18.12 -14.77
C ASN A 216 -16.05 -18.01 -13.63
N PRO A 217 -16.97 -18.99 -13.50
CA PRO A 217 -18.14 -18.87 -12.62
C PRO A 217 -17.81 -18.81 -11.12
N GLY A 218 -16.68 -19.37 -10.69
CA GLY A 218 -16.32 -19.46 -9.27
C GLY A 218 -15.27 -18.44 -8.80
N SER A 219 -14.81 -17.54 -9.65
CA SER A 219 -13.59 -16.77 -9.39
C SER A 219 -13.69 -15.33 -9.90
N LEU A 220 -13.77 -14.36 -8.97
CA LEU A 220 -13.80 -12.93 -9.30
C LEU A 220 -12.49 -12.48 -9.97
N ILE A 221 -11.36 -13.02 -9.52
CA ILE A 221 -10.04 -12.73 -10.05
C ILE A 221 -9.92 -13.16 -11.52
N ASP A 222 -10.39 -14.37 -11.85
CA ASP A 222 -10.36 -14.87 -13.22
C ASP A 222 -11.38 -14.16 -14.11
N GLN A 223 -12.48 -13.66 -13.55
CA GLN A 223 -13.41 -12.76 -14.27
C GLN A 223 -12.74 -11.43 -14.64
N LEU A 224 -11.98 -10.82 -13.73
CA LEU A 224 -11.22 -9.60 -14.00
C LEU A 224 -10.10 -9.83 -15.04
N ASN A 225 -9.33 -10.92 -14.91
CA ASN A 225 -8.32 -11.29 -15.90
C ASN A 225 -8.93 -11.53 -17.29
N PHE A 226 -10.07 -12.23 -17.35
CA PHE A 226 -10.82 -12.42 -18.59
C PHE A 226 -11.25 -11.09 -19.23
N LEU A 227 -11.78 -10.16 -18.42
CA LEU A 227 -12.17 -8.82 -18.88
C LEU A 227 -10.96 -8.04 -19.40
N ARG A 228 -9.82 -8.09 -18.70
CA ARG A 228 -8.57 -7.45 -19.13
C ARG A 228 -8.11 -7.97 -20.48
N GLU A 229 -8.06 -9.28 -20.67
CA GLU A 229 -7.55 -9.92 -21.88
C GLU A 229 -8.51 -9.75 -23.07
N THR A 230 -9.82 -9.79 -22.81
CA THR A 230 -10.85 -9.77 -23.86
C THR A 230 -11.22 -8.36 -24.29
N TRP A 231 -11.29 -7.42 -23.33
CA TRP A 231 -11.83 -6.07 -23.54
C TRP A 231 -10.81 -4.96 -23.26
N GLY A 232 -9.62 -5.27 -22.73
CA GLY A 232 -8.66 -4.27 -22.27
C GLY A 232 -8.24 -3.26 -23.35
N THR A 233 -8.12 -3.70 -24.61
CA THR A 233 -7.77 -2.81 -25.74
C THR A 233 -8.90 -1.85 -26.13
N GLN A 234 -10.16 -2.28 -26.08
CA GLN A 234 -11.30 -1.40 -26.34
C GLN A 234 -11.56 -0.45 -25.17
N LEU A 235 -11.38 -0.94 -23.93
CA LEU A 235 -11.51 -0.12 -22.74
C LEU A 235 -10.43 0.98 -22.70
N SER A 236 -9.17 0.67 -23.00
CA SER A 236 -8.08 1.66 -22.99
C SER A 236 -8.28 2.81 -24.01
N THR A 237 -8.87 2.53 -25.17
CA THR A 237 -9.00 3.51 -26.27
C THR A 237 -10.05 4.60 -25.99
N LEU A 238 -11.19 4.27 -25.37
CA LEU A 238 -12.27 5.22 -25.08
C LEU A 238 -11.97 6.12 -23.87
N ILE A 239 -11.07 5.66 -23.01
CA ILE A 239 -10.75 6.27 -21.72
C ILE A 239 -9.74 7.39 -21.92
N ASN A 240 -8.67 7.18 -22.70
CA ASN A 240 -7.75 8.27 -23.04
C ASN A 240 -8.49 9.53 -23.55
N ILE A 241 -9.58 9.34 -24.32
CA ILE A 241 -10.42 10.42 -24.85
C ILE A 241 -11.26 11.11 -23.75
N LYS A 242 -11.84 10.38 -22.78
CA LYS A 242 -12.62 10.98 -21.68
C LYS A 242 -11.73 11.69 -20.64
N TRP A 243 -10.54 11.16 -20.38
CA TRP A 243 -9.64 11.67 -19.33
C TRP A 243 -8.89 12.95 -19.72
N GLU A 244 -8.44 13.08 -20.97
CA GLU A 244 -7.86 14.34 -21.49
C GLU A 244 -8.86 15.51 -21.42
N LEU A 245 -10.15 15.21 -21.55
CA LEU A 245 -11.22 16.22 -21.64
C LEU A 245 -11.76 16.71 -20.28
N LEU A 246 -11.60 15.95 -19.18
CA LEU A 246 -12.34 16.21 -17.93
C LEU A 246 -11.53 16.78 -16.77
N LEU A 247 -10.22 16.54 -16.63
CA LEU A 247 -9.56 16.76 -15.31
C LEU A 247 -8.29 17.61 -15.24
N GLY A 248 -7.56 17.85 -16.33
CA GLY A 248 -6.37 18.72 -16.32
C GLY A 248 -5.29 18.34 -15.27
N GLU A 249 -4.22 19.14 -15.20
CA GLU A 249 -3.03 18.84 -14.38
C GLU A 249 -3.25 18.95 -12.86
N ALA A 250 -4.27 19.69 -12.41
CA ALA A 250 -4.48 20.06 -11.00
C ALA A 250 -5.03 18.94 -10.08
N PHE A 251 -5.59 17.87 -10.64
CA PHE A 251 -6.10 16.74 -9.85
C PHE A 251 -4.96 15.85 -9.31
N THR A 252 -3.85 15.79 -10.05
CA THR A 252 -2.65 15.00 -9.76
C THR A 252 -1.95 15.43 -8.47
N GLU A 253 -1.99 16.72 -8.13
CA GLU A 253 -1.36 17.28 -6.93
C GLU A 253 -2.10 16.96 -5.63
N LEU A 254 -3.42 16.70 -5.67
CA LEU A 254 -4.23 16.60 -4.45
C LEU A 254 -4.50 15.16 -3.98
N TRP A 255 -4.55 14.19 -4.91
CA TRP A 255 -5.00 12.83 -4.62
C TRP A 255 -4.00 11.73 -4.99
N GLY A 256 -2.85 12.09 -5.59
CA GLY A 256 -1.71 11.20 -5.78
C GLY A 256 -2.06 9.87 -6.45
N VAL A 257 -2.35 9.90 -7.75
CA VAL A 257 -1.87 9.03 -8.85
C VAL A 257 -2.69 9.43 -10.11
N PRO A 258 -2.07 9.78 -11.26
CA PRO A 258 -2.80 10.16 -12.48
C PRO A 258 -3.63 9.00 -13.06
N GLY A 259 -4.60 9.34 -13.94
CA GLY A 259 -5.50 8.43 -14.65
C GLY A 259 -4.88 7.10 -15.06
N GLN A 260 -5.15 6.06 -14.27
CA GLN A 260 -4.67 4.71 -14.56
C GLN A 260 -5.67 3.98 -15.43
N ASP A 261 -5.17 3.30 -16.47
CA ASP A 261 -6.01 2.43 -17.27
C ASP A 261 -6.62 1.29 -16.42
N TYR A 262 -7.74 0.74 -16.87
CA TYR A 262 -8.40 -0.36 -16.16
C TYR A 262 -7.51 -1.60 -16.04
N GLY A 263 -6.53 -1.79 -16.94
CA GLY A 263 -5.58 -2.88 -16.84
C GLY A 263 -4.79 -2.80 -15.54
N THR A 264 -4.28 -1.62 -15.22
CA THR A 264 -3.53 -1.37 -13.98
C THR A 264 -4.43 -1.48 -12.75
N ARG A 265 -5.68 -0.98 -12.82
CA ARG A 265 -6.66 -1.15 -11.72
C ARG A 265 -7.01 -2.61 -11.47
N MET A 266 -7.22 -3.40 -12.52
CA MET A 266 -7.47 -4.85 -12.43
C MET A 266 -6.26 -5.59 -11.84
N LEU A 267 -5.04 -5.22 -12.22
CA LEU A 267 -3.81 -5.78 -11.67
C LEU A 267 -3.66 -5.49 -10.17
N ARG A 268 -3.95 -4.25 -9.72
CA ARG A 268 -3.93 -3.96 -8.27
C ARG A 268 -5.04 -4.66 -7.50
N ALA A 269 -6.24 -4.81 -8.09
CA ALA A 269 -7.32 -5.59 -7.47
C ALA A 269 -6.92 -7.06 -7.30
N ALA A 270 -6.19 -7.61 -8.29
CA ALA A 270 -5.58 -8.93 -8.22
C ALA A 270 -4.57 -9.04 -7.07
N ASP A 271 -3.63 -8.10 -6.99
CA ASP A 271 -2.64 -8.05 -5.92
C ASP A 271 -3.29 -7.94 -4.53
N PHE A 272 -4.39 -7.18 -4.42
CA PHE A 272 -5.13 -7.01 -3.18
C PHE A 272 -5.84 -8.31 -2.74
N MET A 273 -6.40 -9.07 -3.69
CA MET A 273 -6.98 -10.39 -3.40
C MET A 273 -5.92 -11.40 -2.98
N GLU A 274 -4.77 -11.40 -3.65
CA GLU A 274 -3.64 -12.26 -3.27
C GLU A 274 -3.14 -11.91 -1.86
N GLU A 275 -2.99 -10.62 -1.56
CA GLU A 275 -2.57 -10.14 -0.24
C GLU A 275 -3.52 -10.59 0.88
N GLU A 276 -4.84 -10.45 0.70
CA GLU A 276 -5.83 -10.81 1.73
C GLU A 276 -5.89 -12.32 1.99
N THR A 277 -5.51 -13.15 0.99
CA THR A 277 -5.51 -14.62 1.10
C THR A 277 -4.16 -15.19 1.53
N LYS A 278 -3.08 -14.41 1.48
CA LYS A 278 -1.73 -14.84 1.83
C LYS A 278 -1.63 -15.15 3.34
N MET A 279 -1.41 -16.42 3.69
CA MET A 279 -1.12 -16.82 5.08
C MET A 279 0.23 -16.24 5.50
N ARG A 280 0.20 -15.22 6.38
CA ARG A 280 1.40 -14.51 6.86
C ARG A 280 1.88 -14.94 8.26
N PHE A 281 1.05 -15.66 9.02
CA PHE A 281 1.37 -16.17 10.36
C PHE A 281 1.37 -17.71 10.38
N PHE A 282 2.55 -18.30 10.56
CA PHE A 282 2.69 -19.70 10.97
C PHE A 282 2.91 -19.76 12.49
N PRO A 283 2.05 -20.42 13.28
CA PRO A 283 2.34 -20.69 14.67
C PRO A 283 3.36 -21.84 14.75
N GLY A 284 4.63 -21.54 14.52
CA GLY A 284 5.71 -22.51 14.72
C GLY A 284 7.02 -22.14 14.01
N PRO A 285 8.16 -22.73 14.43
CA PRO A 285 9.43 -22.64 13.71
C PRO A 285 9.37 -23.51 12.44
N GLY A 286 8.52 -23.13 11.49
CA GLY A 286 8.49 -23.69 10.16
C GLY A 286 9.46 -22.94 9.25
N LYS A 287 10.07 -23.64 8.29
CA LYS A 287 10.82 -22.97 7.21
C LYS A 287 9.83 -22.08 6.45
N ALA A 288 9.98 -20.76 6.56
CA ALA A 288 9.35 -19.85 5.62
C ALA A 288 9.83 -20.23 4.21
N GLU A 289 8.91 -20.37 3.25
CA GLU A 289 9.29 -20.51 1.85
C GLU A 289 9.93 -19.18 1.40
N THR A 290 11.26 -19.14 1.36
CA THR A 290 11.99 -18.07 0.68
C THR A 290 11.79 -18.25 -0.82
N HIS A 291 10.87 -17.49 -1.40
CA HIS A 291 10.84 -17.30 -2.84
C HIS A 291 12.02 -16.42 -3.26
N THR A 292 12.99 -16.99 -3.97
CA THR A 292 13.99 -16.22 -4.69
C THR A 292 13.27 -15.49 -5.83
N PRO A 293 13.27 -14.15 -5.87
CA PRO A 293 12.60 -13.43 -6.94
C PRO A 293 13.25 -13.77 -8.30
N GLU A 294 12.45 -14.13 -9.30
CA GLU A 294 12.93 -14.26 -10.67
C GLU A 294 13.04 -12.88 -11.32
N TYR A 295 14.28 -12.45 -11.55
CA TYR A 295 14.60 -11.13 -12.06
C TYR A 295 14.60 -11.09 -13.60
N VAL A 296 13.43 -11.11 -14.23
CA VAL A 296 13.31 -10.92 -15.69
C VAL A 296 13.51 -9.43 -16.04
N GLY A 297 14.32 -9.12 -17.05
CA GLY A 297 14.48 -7.76 -17.60
C GLY A 297 15.38 -6.81 -16.80
N ALA A 298 16.52 -7.28 -16.29
CA ALA A 298 17.51 -6.40 -15.66
C ALA A 298 17.94 -5.28 -16.65
N GLU A 299 17.66 -4.03 -16.30
CA GLU A 299 18.32 -2.89 -16.93
C GLU A 299 19.82 -3.03 -16.66
N TYR A 300 20.59 -3.13 -17.73
CA TYR A 300 22.04 -3.26 -17.65
C TYR A 300 22.62 -1.92 -17.20
N GLU A 301 22.91 -1.78 -15.92
CA GLU A 301 23.76 -0.70 -15.44
C GLU A 301 25.23 -1.12 -15.59
N PRO A 302 26.06 -0.31 -16.28
CA PRO A 302 27.47 -0.62 -16.41
C PRO A 302 28.17 -0.54 -15.05
N GLU A 303 29.05 -1.52 -14.80
CA GLU A 303 29.94 -1.50 -13.64
C GLU A 303 30.82 -0.25 -13.68
N ALA A 304 30.74 0.58 -12.64
CA ALA A 304 31.55 1.78 -12.47
C ALA A 304 32.10 1.80 -11.05
N PHE A 305 33.17 1.02 -10.83
CA PHE A 305 33.83 0.93 -9.53
C PHE A 305 34.68 2.17 -9.26
N SER A 306 34.61 2.70 -8.05
CA SER A 306 35.59 3.67 -7.57
C SER A 306 36.96 2.99 -7.38
N PRO A 307 38.09 3.68 -7.64
CA PRO A 307 39.39 3.10 -7.40
C PRO A 307 39.68 2.94 -5.90
N ASP A 308 40.12 1.74 -5.50
CA ASP A 308 40.61 1.51 -4.14
C ASP A 308 41.94 2.21 -3.88
N THR A 309 42.12 2.75 -2.68
CA THR A 309 43.43 3.22 -2.21
C THR A 309 44.23 2.07 -1.61
N HIS A 310 45.56 2.24 -1.52
CA HIS A 310 46.49 1.16 -1.15
C HIS A 310 46.20 0.45 0.18
N TRP A 311 45.51 1.11 1.12
CA TRP A 311 45.20 0.53 2.43
C TRP A 311 43.91 -0.32 2.42
N MET A 312 42.96 -0.03 1.53
CA MET A 312 41.64 -0.68 1.51
C MET A 312 41.74 -2.20 1.29
N PRO A 313 42.50 -2.71 0.29
CA PRO A 313 42.66 -4.16 0.09
C PRO A 313 43.49 -4.86 1.18
N ARG A 314 44.13 -4.09 2.08
CA ARG A 314 44.98 -4.58 3.17
C ARG A 314 44.33 -4.41 4.54
N LEU A 315 43.06 -3.99 4.58
CA LEU A 315 42.33 -3.79 5.82
C LEU A 315 42.13 -5.13 6.54
N VAL A 316 42.54 -5.18 7.81
CA VAL A 316 42.22 -6.27 8.74
C VAL A 316 41.33 -5.67 9.82
N LEU A 317 40.03 -5.92 9.70
CA LEU A 317 39.00 -5.28 10.51
C LEU A 317 38.58 -6.19 11.68
N ILE A 318 38.49 -5.62 12.88
CA ILE A 318 37.81 -6.25 14.01
C ILE A 318 36.53 -5.49 14.37
N ALA A 319 35.41 -6.22 14.44
CA ALA A 319 34.13 -5.67 14.87
C ALA A 319 33.92 -5.86 16.38
N LYS A 320 33.44 -4.83 17.05
CA LYS A 320 33.14 -4.81 18.49
C LYS A 320 31.76 -4.20 18.72
N SER A 321 30.87 -4.95 19.36
CA SER A 321 29.70 -4.37 20.01
C SER A 321 30.17 -3.47 21.14
N THR A 322 29.99 -2.16 21.00
CA THR A 322 30.71 -1.16 21.81
C THR A 322 30.44 -1.35 23.30
N LEU A 323 29.17 -1.35 23.73
CA LEU A 323 28.80 -1.51 25.14
C LEU A 323 29.30 -2.84 25.73
N VAL A 324 29.17 -3.94 24.97
CA VAL A 324 29.66 -5.25 25.40
C VAL A 324 31.19 -5.25 25.54
N TRP A 325 31.89 -4.60 24.62
CA TRP A 325 33.34 -4.52 24.65
C TRP A 325 33.84 -3.67 25.81
N LEU A 326 33.21 -2.52 26.11
CA LEU A 326 33.57 -1.70 27.26
C LEU A 326 33.39 -2.45 28.59
N ASP A 327 32.33 -3.25 28.74
CA ASP A 327 32.15 -4.14 29.90
C ASP A 327 33.23 -5.23 29.97
N GLN A 328 33.56 -5.88 28.83
CA GLN A 328 34.63 -6.87 28.76
C GLN A 328 36.00 -6.28 29.12
N LEU A 329 36.31 -5.09 28.64
CA LEU A 329 37.53 -4.38 28.98
C LEU A 329 37.53 -4.01 30.46
N SER A 330 36.40 -3.59 31.02
CA SER A 330 36.30 -3.25 32.44
C SER A 330 36.70 -4.43 33.33
N LYS A 331 36.21 -5.62 32.98
CA LYS A 331 36.55 -6.88 33.66
C LYS A 331 38.01 -7.27 33.45
N THR A 332 38.53 -7.12 32.24
CA THR A 332 39.91 -7.49 31.87
C THR A 332 40.94 -6.63 32.59
N TYR A 333 40.75 -5.30 32.58
CA TYR A 333 41.68 -4.34 33.17
C TYR A 333 41.36 -3.99 34.63
N LYS A 334 40.33 -4.61 35.21
CA LYS A 334 39.87 -4.42 36.61
C LYS A 334 39.66 -2.95 36.97
N LYS A 335 39.13 -2.18 36.01
CA LYS A 335 38.84 -0.75 36.12
C LYS A 335 37.53 -0.50 35.38
N GLU A 336 36.66 0.36 35.92
CA GLU A 336 35.45 0.74 35.20
C GLU A 336 35.80 1.53 33.93
N ILE A 337 35.28 1.07 32.79
CA ILE A 337 35.43 1.67 31.46
C ILE A 337 34.02 1.85 30.89
N LYS A 338 33.56 3.10 30.83
CA LYS A 338 32.23 3.50 30.36
C LYS A 338 32.26 4.32 29.08
N THR A 339 33.32 5.08 28.85
CA THR A 339 33.44 6.00 27.71
C THR A 339 34.59 5.59 26.78
N LEU A 340 34.54 6.05 25.53
CA LEU A 340 35.51 5.67 24.49
C LEU A 340 36.95 6.09 24.82
N ASP A 341 37.14 7.25 25.46
CA ASP A 341 38.44 7.74 25.89
C ASP A 341 39.07 6.90 27.02
N GLN A 342 38.27 6.11 27.73
CA GLN A 342 38.75 5.25 28.82
C GLN A 342 39.31 3.91 28.32
N ILE A 343 39.17 3.58 27.04
CA ILE A 343 39.78 2.38 26.45
C ILE A 343 41.31 2.47 26.64
N PRO A 344 41.95 1.49 27.32
CA PRO A 344 43.36 1.56 27.64
C PRO A 344 44.26 1.53 26.40
N ASP A 345 45.36 2.29 26.43
CA ASP A 345 46.39 2.26 25.38
C ASP A 345 46.96 0.86 25.17
N ALA A 346 47.13 0.09 26.25
CA ALA A 346 47.59 -1.29 26.19
C ALA A 346 46.67 -2.20 25.35
N GLU A 347 45.36 -1.92 25.30
CA GLU A 347 44.44 -2.66 24.44
C GLU A 347 44.62 -2.29 22.98
N LEU A 348 44.81 -1.01 22.68
CA LEU A 348 45.07 -0.54 21.32
C LEU A 348 46.43 -1.07 20.81
N ASP A 349 47.46 -1.08 21.67
CA ASP A 349 48.76 -1.69 21.38
C ASP A 349 48.61 -3.18 21.07
N ARG A 350 47.77 -3.89 21.83
CA ARG A 350 47.49 -5.31 21.62
C ARG A 350 46.82 -5.56 20.27
N LEU A 351 45.81 -4.77 19.91
CA LEU A 351 45.12 -4.88 18.61
C LEU A 351 46.10 -4.64 17.45
N ALA A 352 46.93 -3.60 17.55
CA ALA A 352 47.95 -3.30 16.54
C ALA A 352 49.00 -4.41 16.43
N ALA A 353 49.48 -4.95 17.55
CA ALA A 353 50.44 -6.07 17.56
C ALA A 353 49.87 -7.37 16.97
N GLN A 354 48.54 -7.54 17.03
CA GLN A 354 47.83 -8.65 16.37
C GLN A 354 47.61 -8.43 14.87
N GLY A 355 47.97 -7.26 14.34
CA GLY A 355 47.86 -6.93 12.92
C GLY A 355 46.52 -6.32 12.51
N PHE A 356 45.64 -5.96 13.46
CA PHE A 356 44.41 -5.25 13.12
C PHE A 356 44.74 -3.81 12.69
N THR A 357 44.19 -3.40 11.55
CA THR A 357 44.35 -2.06 10.97
C THR A 357 43.04 -1.28 10.92
N GLY A 358 41.92 -1.92 11.30
CA GLY A 358 40.64 -1.28 11.50
C GLY A 358 39.92 -1.78 12.75
N LEU A 359 39.20 -0.88 13.41
CA LEU A 359 38.34 -1.15 14.56
C LEU A 359 36.93 -0.63 14.26
N TRP A 360 36.00 -1.56 14.02
CA TRP A 360 34.58 -1.26 13.83
C TRP A 360 33.85 -1.29 15.16
N LEU A 361 33.31 -0.13 15.53
CA LEU A 361 32.51 0.06 16.73
C LEU A 361 31.02 0.06 16.36
N ILE A 362 30.32 -1.01 16.76
CA ILE A 362 28.88 -1.18 16.52
C ILE A 362 28.12 -0.45 17.65
N GLY A 363 27.12 0.34 17.27
CA GLY A 363 26.21 1.02 18.19
C GLY A 363 26.81 2.19 18.96
N ILE A 364 27.61 3.02 18.27
CA ILE A 364 28.23 4.25 18.81
C ILE A 364 27.33 5.49 18.74
N TRP A 365 26.33 5.44 17.88
CA TRP A 365 25.38 6.54 17.64
C TRP A 365 24.31 6.58 18.72
N GLU A 366 23.69 7.74 18.89
CA GLU A 366 22.58 7.95 19.81
C GLU A 366 21.37 7.10 19.41
N ARG A 367 20.91 6.27 20.34
CA ARG A 367 19.85 5.28 20.09
C ARG A 367 18.49 5.84 20.50
N SER A 368 17.46 5.42 19.79
CA SER A 368 16.08 5.73 20.13
C SER A 368 15.71 5.13 21.49
N PRO A 369 15.25 5.95 22.47
CA PRO A 369 14.84 5.44 23.77
C PRO A 369 13.62 4.51 23.67
N ALA A 370 12.79 4.69 22.64
CA ALA A 370 11.62 3.85 22.40
C ALA A 370 12.00 2.38 22.19
N SER A 371 13.13 2.09 21.53
CA SER A 371 13.58 0.71 21.31
C SER A 371 13.78 -0.04 22.63
N LYS A 372 14.33 0.61 23.65
CA LYS A 372 14.48 0.04 25.00
C LYS A 372 13.13 -0.15 25.69
N THR A 373 12.28 0.88 25.66
CA THR A 373 10.95 0.83 26.26
C THR A 373 10.11 -0.31 25.70
N ILE A 374 10.13 -0.51 24.38
CA ILE A 374 9.44 -1.59 23.69
C ILE A 374 9.92 -2.96 24.20
N LYS A 375 11.24 -3.18 24.25
CA LYS A 375 11.80 -4.45 24.75
C LYS A 375 11.41 -4.73 26.21
N ASN A 376 11.38 -3.68 27.05
CA ASN A 376 10.93 -3.78 28.43
C ASN A 376 9.45 -4.19 28.51
N TRP A 377 8.58 -3.57 27.69
CA TRP A 377 7.17 -3.93 27.61
C TRP A 377 6.96 -5.36 27.10
N CYS A 378 7.83 -5.86 26.24
CA CYS A 378 7.84 -7.27 25.80
C CYS A 378 8.50 -8.24 26.80
N GLY A 379 8.79 -7.81 28.04
CA GLY A 379 9.29 -8.69 29.10
C GLY A 379 10.80 -8.90 29.11
N ASN A 380 11.59 -8.05 28.45
CA ASN A 380 13.06 -8.09 28.46
C ASN A 380 13.67 -6.84 29.11
N PRO A 381 13.60 -6.70 30.46
CA PRO A 381 13.99 -5.48 31.17
C PRO A 381 15.50 -5.21 31.18
N GLU A 382 16.33 -6.21 30.87
CA GLU A 382 17.79 -6.08 30.82
C GLU A 382 18.31 -5.68 29.43
N ALA A 383 17.43 -5.63 28.41
CA ALA A 383 17.84 -5.31 27.05
C ALA A 383 18.05 -3.81 26.86
N GLU A 384 19.18 -3.45 26.24
CA GLU A 384 19.42 -2.10 25.77
C GLU A 384 18.76 -1.81 24.42
N ALA A 385 18.61 -0.52 24.10
CA ALA A 385 18.11 -0.07 22.80
C ALA A 385 18.93 -0.68 21.64
N SER A 386 18.24 -1.02 20.55
CA SER A 386 18.88 -1.53 19.33
C SER A 386 19.92 -0.54 18.81
N ALA A 387 21.10 -1.05 18.42
CA ALA A 387 22.11 -0.23 17.75
C ALA A 387 21.66 0.30 16.38
N TYR A 388 20.59 -0.28 15.82
CA TYR A 388 20.06 0.04 14.50
C TYR A 388 18.77 0.88 14.56
N SER A 389 18.22 1.13 15.76
CA SER A 389 17.12 2.08 15.97
C SER A 389 17.69 3.41 16.48
N LEU A 390 18.03 4.30 15.55
CA LEU A 390 18.77 5.53 15.85
C LEU A 390 17.87 6.72 16.17
N TYR A 391 18.23 7.50 17.19
CA TYR A 391 17.64 8.81 17.46
C TYR A 391 18.23 9.88 16.53
N ASP A 392 19.56 9.89 16.44
CA ASP A 392 20.33 10.78 15.56
C ASP A 392 21.78 10.26 15.35
N TYR A 393 22.47 10.78 14.33
CA TYR A 393 23.87 10.49 14.02
C TYR A 393 24.85 11.33 14.86
N VAL A 394 24.62 11.34 16.17
CA VAL A 394 25.48 11.95 17.19
C VAL A 394 26.14 10.84 18.00
N ILE A 395 27.42 10.99 18.36
CA ILE A 395 28.08 10.01 19.24
C ILE A 395 27.37 10.02 20.59
N ALA A 396 26.91 8.85 21.03
CA ALA A 396 26.08 8.74 22.23
C ALA A 396 26.77 9.36 23.46
N GLN A 397 26.03 10.18 24.21
CA GLN A 397 26.59 10.88 25.38
C GLN A 397 27.04 9.90 26.47
N GLU A 398 26.37 8.74 26.60
CA GLU A 398 26.78 7.66 27.51
C GLU A 398 28.17 7.09 27.19
N LEU A 399 28.64 7.24 25.94
CA LEU A 399 29.97 6.84 25.48
C LEU A 399 31.01 7.97 25.58
N GLY A 400 30.63 9.15 26.09
CA GLY A 400 31.48 10.32 26.25
C GLY A 400 31.44 11.32 25.08
N GLY A 401 30.53 11.14 24.12
CA GLY A 401 30.27 12.07 23.01
C GLY A 401 31.46 12.27 22.07
N ASP A 402 31.39 13.34 21.25
CA ASP A 402 32.45 13.70 20.31
C ASP A 402 33.86 13.86 20.93
N PRO A 403 34.03 14.42 22.15
CA PRO A 403 35.35 14.51 22.77
C PRO A 403 36.00 13.14 23.03
N ALA A 404 35.24 12.18 23.56
CA ALA A 404 35.76 10.85 23.84
C ALA A 404 36.09 10.07 22.55
N TYR A 405 35.23 10.20 21.54
CA TYR A 405 35.49 9.67 20.21
C TYR A 405 36.75 10.27 19.58
N GLY A 406 36.91 11.59 19.62
CA GLY A 406 38.08 12.28 19.06
C GLY A 406 39.39 11.81 19.69
N ASN A 407 39.40 11.65 21.02
CA ASN A 407 40.53 11.10 21.77
C ASN A 407 40.87 9.66 21.34
N LEU A 408 39.86 8.77 21.29
CA LEU A 408 40.08 7.37 20.87
C LEU A 408 40.61 7.32 19.43
N ARG A 409 40.03 8.10 18.52
CA ARG A 409 40.42 8.16 17.12
C ARG A 409 41.89 8.53 16.96
N GLU A 410 42.36 9.54 17.67
CA GLU A 410 43.76 9.97 17.61
C GLU A 410 44.70 8.88 18.11
N ARG A 411 44.40 8.27 19.27
CA ARG A 411 45.23 7.21 19.87
C ARG A 411 45.26 5.93 19.04
N ALA A 412 44.14 5.58 18.41
CA ALA A 412 44.05 4.46 17.46
C ALA A 412 44.85 4.76 16.17
N TRP A 413 44.73 5.98 15.65
CA TRP A 413 45.44 6.40 14.44
C TRP A 413 46.95 6.38 14.60
N GLN A 414 47.48 6.81 15.76
CA GLN A 414 48.91 6.71 16.09
C GLN A 414 49.45 5.28 16.02
N ARG A 415 48.58 4.27 16.11
CA ARG A 415 48.89 2.84 16.03
C ARG A 415 48.54 2.21 14.67
N GLY A 416 48.16 3.04 13.69
CA GLY A 416 47.75 2.59 12.37
C GLY A 416 46.35 1.95 12.31
N ILE A 417 45.52 2.14 13.34
CA ILE A 417 44.15 1.61 13.41
C ILE A 417 43.17 2.69 12.95
N ARG A 418 42.42 2.41 11.88
CA ARG A 418 41.30 3.23 11.42
C ARG A 418 40.02 2.87 12.18
N LEU A 419 39.27 3.87 12.63
CA LEU A 419 37.95 3.60 13.20
C LEU A 419 36.93 3.38 12.09
N ALA A 420 36.00 2.46 12.32
CA ALA A 420 34.85 2.21 11.46
C ALA A 420 33.54 2.29 12.25
N SER A 421 32.46 2.62 11.56
CA SER A 421 31.12 2.70 12.15
C SER A 421 30.08 2.03 11.25
N ASP A 422 28.98 1.59 11.87
CA ASP A 422 27.74 1.33 11.14
C ASP A 422 27.11 2.63 10.65
N MET A 423 26.35 2.55 9.57
CA MET A 423 25.39 3.56 9.15
C MET A 423 24.12 2.84 8.67
N VAL A 424 22.97 3.32 9.13
CA VAL A 424 21.63 2.80 8.81
C VAL A 424 20.90 3.80 7.91
N PRO A 425 20.94 3.61 6.59
CA PRO A 425 20.35 4.57 5.64
C PRO A 425 18.86 4.35 5.46
N ASN A 426 18.36 3.13 5.68
CA ASN A 426 17.00 2.75 5.29
C ASN A 426 15.91 3.33 6.20
N HIS A 427 16.19 3.48 7.49
CA HIS A 427 15.22 3.87 8.49
C HIS A 427 15.87 4.62 9.66
N THR A 428 15.05 5.26 10.49
CA THR A 428 15.46 5.78 11.80
C THR A 428 14.72 5.02 12.91
N GLY A 429 14.98 5.32 14.18
CA GLY A 429 14.12 4.87 15.27
C GLY A 429 12.76 5.58 15.25
N ILE A 430 11.70 4.93 15.73
CA ILE A 430 10.35 5.55 15.76
C ILE A 430 10.28 6.84 16.59
N VAL A 431 11.17 6.97 17.58
CA VAL A 431 11.46 8.23 18.26
C VAL A 431 12.84 8.66 17.78
N SER A 432 12.86 9.62 16.87
CA SER A 432 14.08 10.20 16.30
C SER A 432 13.89 11.69 16.02
N ASN A 433 14.98 12.42 15.86
CA ASN A 433 14.92 13.83 15.46
C ASN A 433 14.17 14.00 14.13
N TRP A 434 14.32 13.07 13.19
CA TRP A 434 13.66 13.14 11.89
C TRP A 434 12.15 12.87 11.99
N VAL A 435 11.69 11.87 12.77
CA VAL A 435 10.24 11.65 12.96
C VAL A 435 9.56 12.86 13.60
N LYS A 436 10.27 13.54 14.51
CA LYS A 436 9.75 14.75 15.19
C LYS A 436 9.70 15.96 14.24
N ALA A 437 10.79 16.22 13.52
CA ALA A 437 10.97 17.44 12.71
C ALA A 437 10.43 17.33 11.27
N HIS A 438 10.51 16.14 10.67
CA HIS A 438 10.20 15.87 9.27
C HIS A 438 9.30 14.63 9.11
N PRO A 439 8.08 14.62 9.67
CA PRO A 439 7.18 13.48 9.57
C PRO A 439 6.74 13.16 8.12
N ASP A 440 7.02 14.06 7.16
CA ASP A 440 6.84 13.90 5.71
C ASP A 440 7.97 13.18 4.99
N TRP A 441 9.07 12.86 5.68
CA TRP A 441 10.17 12.09 5.11
C TRP A 441 9.96 10.58 5.17
N PHE A 442 8.85 10.13 5.73
CA PHE A 442 8.58 8.71 6.00
C PHE A 442 7.42 8.19 5.16
N VAL A 443 7.52 6.91 4.78
CA VAL A 443 6.40 6.21 4.14
C VAL A 443 5.26 6.17 5.15
N SER A 444 4.14 6.81 4.82
CA SER A 444 3.05 7.00 5.77
C SER A 444 1.69 7.15 5.11
N LEU A 445 0.63 6.97 5.90
CA LEU A 445 -0.77 7.18 5.52
C LEU A 445 -1.43 8.18 6.47
N PRO A 446 -2.44 8.94 6.01
CA PRO A 446 -3.26 9.79 6.87
C PRO A 446 -4.32 9.00 7.66
N TYR A 447 -4.45 7.70 7.42
CA TYR A 447 -5.39 6.77 8.07
C TYR A 447 -4.68 5.44 8.39
N PRO A 448 -5.20 4.63 9.35
CA PRO A 448 -4.65 3.32 9.64
C PRO A 448 -4.69 2.42 8.39
N PRO A 449 -3.63 1.64 8.08
CA PRO A 449 -3.61 0.79 6.89
C PRO A 449 -4.68 -0.32 6.89
N PHE A 450 -5.16 -0.70 8.08
CA PHE A 450 -6.25 -1.65 8.27
C PHE A 450 -7.27 -1.09 9.26
N PRO A 451 -8.59 -1.20 9.00
CA PRO A 451 -9.62 -0.69 9.90
C PRO A 451 -9.59 -1.26 11.33
N ALA A 452 -9.08 -2.49 11.49
CA ALA A 452 -8.96 -3.15 12.79
C ALA A 452 -7.79 -2.64 13.64
N TYR A 453 -6.85 -1.88 13.06
CA TYR A 453 -5.69 -1.39 13.79
C TYR A 453 -6.11 -0.35 14.84
N THR A 454 -5.62 -0.55 16.05
CA THR A 454 -5.87 0.31 17.20
C THR A 454 -4.55 0.72 17.85
N TYR A 455 -4.50 1.93 18.41
CA TYR A 455 -3.28 2.55 18.94
C TYR A 455 -3.59 3.13 20.32
N SER A 456 -4.05 2.28 21.24
CA SER A 456 -4.57 2.69 22.55
C SER A 456 -3.52 2.72 23.66
N GLY A 457 -2.33 2.19 23.39
CA GLY A 457 -1.21 2.13 24.33
C GLY A 457 -0.67 3.48 24.80
N ALA A 458 0.33 3.42 25.69
CA ALA A 458 1.05 4.60 26.17
C ALA A 458 1.94 5.19 25.07
N SER A 459 2.13 6.52 25.11
CA SER A 459 3.04 7.14 24.15
C SER A 459 4.50 6.81 24.46
N LEU A 460 5.27 6.54 23.41
CA LEU A 460 6.72 6.31 23.46
C LEU A 460 7.55 7.59 23.33
N SER A 461 6.91 8.71 22.96
CA SER A 461 7.56 10.01 22.83
C SER A 461 7.77 10.67 24.19
N ASP A 462 8.91 11.31 24.37
CA ASP A 462 9.24 12.16 25.51
C ASP A 462 8.83 13.64 25.30
N ASP A 463 8.49 14.03 24.07
CA ASP A 463 8.01 15.37 23.73
C ASP A 463 6.52 15.50 24.06
N PRO A 464 6.10 16.43 24.96
CA PRO A 464 4.70 16.60 25.32
C PRO A 464 3.81 17.06 24.15
N ASN A 465 4.38 17.55 23.05
CA ASN A 465 3.65 17.99 21.88
C ASN A 465 3.48 16.91 20.81
N ILE A 466 4.20 15.79 20.91
CA ILE A 466 4.20 14.75 19.88
C ILE A 466 3.88 13.42 20.55
N GLY A 467 2.79 12.79 20.15
CA GLY A 467 2.44 11.44 20.56
C GLY A 467 2.92 10.41 19.54
N ILE A 468 3.63 9.38 19.99
CA ILE A 468 4.02 8.20 19.20
C ILE A 468 3.44 6.96 19.88
N PHE A 469 2.66 6.15 19.15
CA PHE A 469 1.90 5.01 19.68
C PHE A 469 2.09 3.79 18.79
N LEU A 470 2.36 2.64 19.42
CA LEU A 470 2.36 1.35 18.71
C LEU A 470 0.94 0.86 18.47
N GLU A 471 0.80 0.02 17.46
CA GLU A 471 -0.42 -0.72 17.19
C GLU A 471 -0.61 -1.81 18.27
N ASP A 472 -1.84 -2.03 18.74
CA ASP A 472 -2.11 -2.82 19.94
C ASP A 472 -1.82 -4.33 19.77
N HIS A 473 -2.02 -4.90 18.58
CA HIS A 473 -1.69 -6.31 18.29
C HIS A 473 -0.18 -6.58 18.24
N TYR A 474 0.65 -5.53 18.28
CA TYR A 474 2.10 -5.65 18.43
C TYR A 474 2.50 -6.54 19.61
N PHE A 475 1.87 -6.35 20.78
CA PHE A 475 2.23 -7.09 21.99
C PHE A 475 1.75 -8.53 21.97
N GLU A 476 0.59 -8.77 21.37
CA GLU A 476 -0.05 -10.09 21.29
C GLU A 476 0.53 -10.93 20.13
N ARG A 477 1.23 -10.29 19.18
CA ARG A 477 1.80 -10.91 17.97
C ARG A 477 0.76 -11.68 17.16
N THR A 478 -0.45 -11.15 17.13
CA THR A 478 -1.58 -11.69 16.38
C THR A 478 -1.67 -11.09 14.97
N ASP A 479 -0.94 -10.01 14.70
CA ASP A 479 -0.79 -9.33 13.41
C ASP A 479 0.66 -8.81 13.25
N ALA A 480 1.03 -8.42 12.03
CA ALA A 480 2.33 -7.86 11.67
C ALA A 480 2.54 -6.44 12.22
N ALA A 481 1.47 -5.71 12.57
CA ALA A 481 1.51 -4.35 13.12
C ALA A 481 2.39 -3.40 12.28
N VAL A 482 2.09 -3.25 10.99
CA VAL A 482 3.02 -2.64 10.01
C VAL A 482 3.28 -1.13 10.14
N THR A 483 2.54 -0.44 11.01
CA THR A 483 2.67 1.01 11.20
C THR A 483 2.57 1.37 12.67
N PHE A 484 3.17 2.51 13.05
CA PHE A 484 2.91 3.20 14.30
C PHE A 484 2.19 4.53 14.04
N LYS A 485 1.43 5.00 15.01
CA LYS A 485 0.72 6.28 14.93
C LYS A 485 1.57 7.39 15.52
N ARG A 486 1.75 8.47 14.76
CA ARG A 486 2.35 9.73 15.19
C ARG A 486 1.30 10.84 15.14
N ILE A 487 1.17 11.62 16.20
CA ILE A 487 0.28 12.79 16.26
C ILE A 487 1.03 14.01 16.78
N ASP A 488 0.90 15.14 16.11
CA ASP A 488 1.32 16.44 16.66
C ASP A 488 0.12 17.10 17.34
N TYR A 489 0.16 17.24 18.66
CA TYR A 489 -0.93 17.81 19.44
C TYR A 489 -1.13 19.30 19.19
N ARG A 490 -0.15 20.00 18.61
CA ARG A 490 -0.24 21.44 18.32
C ARG A 490 -1.05 21.69 17.05
N THR A 491 -0.91 20.83 16.04
CA THR A 491 -1.54 20.99 14.72
C THR A 491 -2.68 20.02 14.48
N GLY A 492 -2.75 18.91 15.22
CA GLY A 492 -3.64 17.79 14.96
C GLY A 492 -3.16 16.85 13.85
N ASP A 493 -1.99 17.10 13.26
CA ASP A 493 -1.42 16.26 12.18
C ASP A 493 -1.19 14.84 12.69
N THR A 494 -1.99 13.90 12.16
CA THR A 494 -1.94 12.48 12.51
C THR A 494 -1.48 11.68 11.31
N ARG A 495 -0.45 10.86 11.51
CA ARG A 495 0.14 10.00 10.47
C ARG A 495 0.34 8.59 11.00
N TYR A 496 0.19 7.62 10.12
CA TYR A 496 0.46 6.22 10.35
C TYR A 496 1.70 5.86 9.55
N ILE A 497 2.84 5.82 10.22
CA ILE A 497 4.16 5.69 9.60
C ILE A 497 4.56 4.22 9.59
N TYR A 498 5.03 3.72 8.45
CA TYR A 498 5.46 2.34 8.32
C TYR A 498 6.76 2.07 9.07
N HIS A 499 6.84 0.89 9.66
CA HIS A 499 8.08 0.37 10.22
C HIS A 499 9.05 -0.06 9.13
N GLY A 500 10.36 -0.02 9.39
CA GLY A 500 11.35 -0.57 8.47
C GLY A 500 11.15 -2.07 8.26
N ASN A 501 11.40 -2.56 7.04
CA ASN A 501 11.20 -3.96 6.67
C ASN A 501 12.08 -4.33 5.46
N ASP A 502 12.50 -5.60 5.37
CA ASP A 502 13.30 -6.21 4.30
C ASP A 502 12.48 -7.08 3.31
N GLY A 503 11.16 -7.12 3.47
CA GLY A 503 10.25 -7.97 2.70
C GLY A 503 9.84 -9.24 3.42
N THR A 504 10.24 -9.42 4.68
CA THR A 504 9.63 -10.41 5.56
C THR A 504 8.27 -9.92 6.08
N SER A 505 7.37 -10.84 6.45
CA SER A 505 6.04 -10.46 6.96
C SER A 505 6.08 -9.71 8.29
N MET A 506 7.21 -9.75 9.01
CA MET A 506 7.37 -9.12 10.32
C MET A 506 8.27 -7.89 10.22
N PRO A 507 7.74 -6.67 10.44
CA PRO A 507 8.54 -5.46 10.38
C PRO A 507 9.49 -5.29 11.58
N TRP A 508 10.49 -4.43 11.42
CA TRP A 508 11.37 -3.95 12.48
C TRP A 508 10.65 -2.85 13.29
N ASN A 509 9.83 -3.30 14.24
CA ASN A 509 8.82 -2.50 14.95
C ASN A 509 9.34 -1.31 15.79
N ASP A 510 10.64 -1.19 16.02
CA ASP A 510 11.26 -0.03 16.69
C ASP A 510 11.86 0.98 15.70
N THR A 511 11.59 0.82 14.40
CA THR A 511 12.12 1.68 13.32
C THR A 511 11.02 2.36 12.51
N ALA A 512 11.35 3.45 11.82
CA ALA A 512 10.49 4.23 10.94
C ALA A 512 11.11 4.32 9.54
N GLN A 513 10.39 3.82 8.53
CA GLN A 513 10.85 3.69 7.15
C GLN A 513 10.89 5.03 6.41
N LEU A 514 12.06 5.38 5.86
CA LEU A 514 12.24 6.58 5.05
C LEU A 514 11.64 6.40 3.65
N ASP A 515 11.06 7.49 3.12
CA ASP A 515 10.50 7.55 1.77
C ASP A 515 11.54 8.05 0.76
N TYR A 516 12.18 7.12 0.08
CA TYR A 516 13.18 7.39 -0.94
C TYR A 516 12.58 7.90 -2.26
N THR A 517 11.26 7.95 -2.42
CA THR A 517 10.64 8.65 -3.55
C THR A 517 10.75 10.17 -3.41
N ASN A 518 10.98 10.67 -2.19
CA ASN A 518 11.23 12.07 -1.92
C ASN A 518 12.72 12.43 -2.16
N PRO A 519 13.04 13.31 -3.14
CA PRO A 519 14.42 13.68 -3.42
C PRO A 519 15.11 14.40 -2.25
N ALA A 520 14.36 15.12 -1.40
CA ALA A 520 14.93 15.78 -0.23
C ALA A 520 15.42 14.76 0.81
N VAL A 521 14.73 13.62 0.95
CA VAL A 521 15.13 12.52 1.83
C VAL A 521 16.43 11.90 1.33
N ARG A 522 16.52 11.59 0.03
CA ARG A 522 17.74 11.04 -0.57
C ARG A 522 18.94 11.95 -0.33
N GLU A 523 18.79 13.25 -0.58
CA GLU A 523 19.86 14.22 -0.33
C GLU A 523 20.22 14.33 1.16
N ALA A 524 19.24 14.38 2.06
CA ALA A 524 19.50 14.43 3.51
C ALA A 524 20.28 13.19 4.00
N VAL A 525 19.93 12.00 3.50
CA VAL A 525 20.66 10.78 3.81
C VAL A 525 22.08 10.83 3.22
N ILE A 526 22.25 11.26 1.96
CA ILE A 526 23.58 11.43 1.35
C ILE A 526 24.46 12.36 2.19
N GLN A 527 23.93 13.52 2.62
CA GLN A 527 24.67 14.46 3.46
C GLN A 527 25.08 13.82 4.80
N THR A 528 24.16 13.07 5.42
CA THR A 528 24.45 12.31 6.65
C THR A 528 25.56 11.29 6.42
N ILE A 529 25.54 10.55 5.30
CA ILE A 529 26.60 9.61 4.91
C ILE A 529 27.94 10.34 4.76
N LEU A 530 27.97 11.50 4.10
CA LEU A 530 29.18 12.30 3.92
C LEU A 530 29.72 12.82 5.26
N GLU A 531 28.85 13.21 6.18
CA GLU A 531 29.23 13.59 7.54
C GLU A 531 29.83 12.42 8.33
N VAL A 532 29.23 11.23 8.23
CA VAL A 532 29.77 9.99 8.81
C VAL A 532 31.12 9.66 8.18
N ALA A 533 31.27 9.76 6.86
CA ALA A 533 32.52 9.49 6.15
C ALA A 533 33.67 10.40 6.59
N ARG A 534 33.39 11.68 6.87
CA ARG A 534 34.40 12.62 7.41
C ARG A 534 34.88 12.22 8.81
N ARG A 535 34.10 11.43 9.54
CA ARG A 535 34.44 10.91 10.88
C ARG A 535 35.06 9.51 10.79
N PHE A 536 34.52 8.64 9.95
CA PHE A 536 34.90 7.25 9.86
C PHE A 536 35.33 6.92 8.42
N PRO A 537 36.63 6.67 8.18
CA PRO A 537 37.13 6.29 6.85
C PRO A 537 36.69 4.89 6.42
N ILE A 538 36.01 4.13 7.28
CA ILE A 538 35.41 2.82 6.97
C ILE A 538 33.96 2.88 7.46
N ILE A 539 33.00 2.68 6.56
CA ILE A 539 31.57 2.66 6.88
C ILE A 539 31.00 1.33 6.46
N ARG A 540 30.26 0.67 7.35
CA ARG A 540 29.40 -0.45 7.00
C ARG A 540 27.95 0.02 6.93
N PHE A 541 27.32 -0.13 5.77
CA PHE A 541 25.91 0.17 5.57
C PHE A 541 25.04 -1.03 5.93
N ASP A 542 24.15 -0.83 6.90
CA ASP A 542 23.14 -1.80 7.31
C ASP A 542 21.99 -1.88 6.30
N ALA A 543 21.48 -3.10 6.07
CA ALA A 543 20.36 -3.36 5.18
C ALA A 543 20.48 -2.68 3.80
N ALA A 544 21.70 -2.56 3.26
CA ALA A 544 21.97 -1.73 2.10
C ALA A 544 21.20 -2.19 0.84
N MET A 545 20.97 -3.50 0.71
CA MET A 545 20.19 -4.10 -0.37
C MET A 545 18.75 -3.58 -0.43
N THR A 546 18.15 -3.17 0.71
CA THR A 546 16.78 -2.66 0.75
C THR A 546 16.59 -1.35 -0.01
N LEU A 547 17.69 -0.62 -0.23
CA LEU A 547 17.72 0.67 -0.92
C LEU A 547 18.15 0.57 -2.38
N ALA A 548 18.55 -0.61 -2.87
CA ALA A 548 18.70 -0.80 -4.30
C ALA A 548 17.36 -0.49 -4.96
N LYS A 549 17.35 0.38 -5.97
CA LYS A 549 16.15 0.97 -6.59
C LYS A 549 15.06 -0.07 -6.87
N ARG A 550 15.46 -1.21 -7.43
CA ARG A 550 14.55 -2.34 -7.74
C ARG A 550 13.97 -3.01 -6.50
N HIS A 551 14.79 -3.20 -5.46
CA HIS A 551 14.34 -3.81 -4.22
C HIS A 551 13.42 -2.87 -3.44
N TYR A 552 13.76 -1.57 -3.41
CA TYR A 552 12.92 -0.54 -2.80
C TYR A 552 11.54 -0.45 -3.48
N GLN A 553 11.49 -0.51 -4.82
CA GLN A 553 10.23 -0.58 -5.57
C GLN A 553 9.40 -1.79 -5.13
N ARG A 554 9.98 -2.98 -5.18
CA ARG A 554 9.30 -4.24 -4.82
C ARG A 554 8.66 -4.18 -3.43
N LEU A 555 9.37 -3.63 -2.44
CA LEU A 555 8.89 -3.55 -1.07
C LEU A 555 7.79 -2.49 -0.88
N TRP A 556 8.06 -1.26 -1.29
CA TRP A 556 7.26 -0.10 -0.86
C TRP A 556 6.26 0.38 -1.91
N PHE A 557 6.53 0.11 -3.19
CA PHE A 557 5.75 0.56 -4.34
C PHE A 557 5.71 -0.52 -5.44
N PRO A 558 5.25 -1.75 -5.12
CA PRO A 558 5.35 -2.90 -6.02
C PRO A 558 4.69 -2.63 -7.37
N GLN A 559 5.17 -3.27 -8.43
CA GLN A 559 4.52 -3.07 -9.74
C GLN A 559 3.12 -3.70 -9.72
N PRO A 560 2.09 -3.03 -10.26
CA PRO A 560 0.77 -3.62 -10.40
C PRO A 560 0.84 -4.99 -11.09
N GLY A 561 0.29 -6.02 -10.46
CA GLY A 561 0.29 -7.40 -10.94
C GLY A 561 1.40 -8.29 -10.40
N THR A 562 2.23 -7.77 -9.50
CA THR A 562 3.36 -8.52 -8.91
C THR A 562 3.17 -8.82 -7.43
N GLY A 563 1.99 -8.52 -6.87
CA GLY A 563 1.69 -8.67 -5.45
C GLY A 563 2.29 -7.56 -4.57
N GLY A 564 2.46 -7.85 -3.28
CA GLY A 564 3.10 -6.96 -2.31
C GLY A 564 3.73 -7.73 -1.14
N ASP A 565 5.00 -7.45 -0.88
CA ASP A 565 5.74 -8.07 0.24
C ASP A 565 5.37 -7.44 1.57
N ILE A 566 5.20 -6.11 1.57
CA ILE A 566 4.78 -5.36 2.75
C ILE A 566 3.25 -5.27 2.77
N PRO A 567 2.59 -5.75 3.85
CA PRO A 567 1.14 -5.65 3.99
C PRO A 567 0.63 -4.22 3.73
N SER A 568 -0.50 -4.10 3.03
CA SER A 568 -1.16 -2.86 2.62
C SER A 568 -0.42 -2.00 1.58
N ARG A 569 0.75 -2.42 1.08
CA ARG A 569 1.51 -1.64 0.08
C ARG A 569 1.14 -1.94 -1.37
N ALA A 570 0.57 -3.10 -1.67
CA ALA A 570 0.12 -3.46 -3.02
C ALA A 570 -0.79 -2.39 -3.67
N GLN A 571 -1.68 -1.79 -2.87
CA GLN A 571 -2.58 -0.72 -3.32
C GLN A 571 -1.87 0.57 -3.75
N PHE A 572 -0.65 0.82 -3.27
CA PHE A 572 0.16 1.99 -3.61
C PHE A 572 1.21 1.67 -4.67
N GLY A 573 1.08 0.52 -5.35
CA GLY A 573 2.04 0.05 -6.33
C GLY A 573 2.24 1.01 -7.50
N LEU A 574 3.48 1.25 -7.93
CA LEU A 574 3.80 2.16 -9.03
C LEU A 574 4.26 1.36 -10.25
N THR A 575 3.83 1.77 -11.45
CA THR A 575 4.43 1.24 -12.68
C THR A 575 5.92 1.56 -12.72
N LYS A 576 6.69 0.79 -13.47
CA LYS A 576 8.14 1.02 -13.65
C LYS A 576 8.42 2.47 -14.10
N ALA A 577 7.68 2.99 -15.07
CA ALA A 577 7.84 4.36 -15.56
C ALA A 577 7.54 5.43 -14.49
N GLU A 578 6.44 5.30 -13.74
CA GLU A 578 6.10 6.24 -12.65
C GLU A 578 7.15 6.20 -11.53
N PHE A 579 7.64 5.01 -11.19
CA PHE A 579 8.67 4.85 -10.17
C PHE A 579 10.01 5.42 -10.62
N ASP A 580 10.43 5.16 -11.85
CA ASP A 580 11.65 5.71 -12.44
C ASP A 580 11.61 7.25 -12.53
N GLN A 581 10.43 7.85 -12.71
CA GLN A 581 10.30 9.30 -12.65
C GLN A 581 10.57 9.86 -11.24
N LYS A 582 10.17 9.13 -10.18
CA LYS A 582 10.39 9.54 -8.78
C LYS A 582 11.80 9.25 -8.27
N ILE A 583 12.39 8.15 -8.75
CA ILE A 583 13.76 7.71 -8.43
C ILE A 583 14.49 7.51 -9.76
N PRO A 584 15.00 8.58 -10.39
CA PRO A 584 15.63 8.48 -11.71
C PRO A 584 16.91 7.66 -11.67
N GLU A 585 17.78 7.95 -10.71
CA GLU A 585 19.10 7.33 -10.55
C GLU A 585 19.11 6.30 -9.42
N GLU A 586 20.05 5.35 -9.48
CA GLU A 586 20.29 4.43 -8.37
C GLU A 586 20.93 5.17 -7.18
N PHE A 587 20.32 5.05 -6.00
CA PHE A 587 20.74 5.79 -4.81
C PHE A 587 22.21 5.51 -4.45
N TRP A 588 22.61 4.23 -4.52
CA TRP A 588 23.98 3.84 -4.22
C TRP A 588 24.99 4.36 -5.25
N ARG A 589 24.58 4.57 -6.50
CA ARG A 589 25.42 5.21 -7.51
C ARG A 589 25.74 6.65 -7.11
N GLU A 590 24.70 7.40 -6.75
CA GLU A 590 24.85 8.78 -6.27
C GLU A 590 25.75 8.85 -5.04
N VAL A 591 25.55 7.96 -4.05
CA VAL A 591 26.38 7.90 -2.84
C VAL A 591 27.86 7.67 -3.18
N VAL A 592 28.17 6.66 -4.00
CA VAL A 592 29.56 6.31 -4.36
C VAL A 592 30.23 7.48 -5.09
N ASP A 593 29.55 8.10 -6.05
CA ASP A 593 30.09 9.22 -6.83
C ASP A 593 30.35 10.45 -5.95
N ARG A 594 29.41 10.76 -5.04
CA ARG A 594 29.54 11.88 -4.08
C ARG A 594 30.67 11.63 -3.08
N VAL A 595 30.78 10.41 -2.53
CA VAL A 595 31.87 10.04 -1.61
C VAL A 595 33.22 10.14 -2.31
N ALA A 596 33.36 9.60 -3.52
CA ALA A 596 34.61 9.68 -4.29
C ALA A 596 35.05 11.12 -4.58
N LYS A 597 34.10 12.03 -4.76
CA LYS A 597 34.35 13.45 -5.04
C LYS A 597 34.61 14.29 -3.78
N GLU A 598 33.85 14.08 -2.72
CA GLU A 598 33.81 14.99 -1.56
C GLU A 598 34.60 14.49 -0.35
N VAL A 599 34.66 13.17 -0.15
CA VAL A 599 35.38 12.53 0.96
C VAL A 599 36.17 11.34 0.41
N PRO A 600 37.12 11.59 -0.52
CA PRO A 600 37.94 10.52 -1.08
C PRO A 600 38.72 9.82 0.04
N ASP A 601 39.15 8.58 -0.21
CA ASP A 601 39.81 7.71 0.77
C ASP A 601 38.86 7.12 1.85
N THR A 602 37.58 6.97 1.53
CA THR A 602 36.57 6.30 2.37
C THR A 602 36.26 4.90 1.81
N LEU A 603 36.34 3.86 2.65
CA LEU A 603 35.92 2.51 2.32
C LEU A 603 34.45 2.29 2.70
N LEU A 604 33.64 1.90 1.71
CA LEU A 604 32.22 1.60 1.88
C LEU A 604 32.02 0.09 1.83
N LEU A 605 31.45 -0.49 2.89
CA LEU A 605 31.11 -1.89 3.01
C LEU A 605 29.59 -2.02 3.07
N ALA A 606 28.99 -2.87 2.24
CA ALA A 606 27.54 -3.08 2.23
C ALA A 606 27.18 -4.40 2.91
N GLU A 607 26.17 -4.39 3.76
CA GLU A 607 25.40 -5.61 4.05
C GLU A 607 24.41 -5.87 2.91
N ALA A 608 24.63 -6.97 2.19
CA ALA A 608 23.75 -7.43 1.13
C ALA A 608 23.47 -8.92 1.29
N PHE A 609 22.21 -9.25 1.54
CA PHE A 609 21.66 -10.60 1.50
C PHE A 609 20.66 -10.66 0.33
N TRP A 610 20.70 -11.73 -0.45
CA TRP A 610 19.88 -11.92 -1.65
C TRP A 610 18.89 -13.06 -1.46
#